data_AF-A0A094WGG7-F1
#
_entry.id   AF-A0A094WGG7-F1
#
_cell.length_a   1.000
_cell.length_b   1.000
_cell.length_c   1.000
_cell.angle_alpha   90.00
_cell.angle_beta   90.00
_cell.angle_gamma   90.00
#
_symmetry.space_group_name_H-M   'P 1'
#
loop_
_entity.id
_entity.type
_entity.pdbx_description
1 polymer ?
#
loop_
_entity_poly.entity_id
_entity_poly.type
_entity_poly.pdbx_seq_one_letter_code
_entity_poly.pdbx_strand_id
1 'polypeptide(L)'
;MDSYYNAALIGKKVKNSISGLGIYSISEQSDISFYVMYVCSAKVAGSVDITPKKLSIIQVEEFTEENIKRCAEYVHEKYQTLGGNNTVAKGTNLIDAILQDEFIKKSFS
;
A
#
# COMPACT_ATOMS: atom_id res chain seq x y z
N MET A 1 -4.66 -17.00 16.78
CA MET A 1 -3.59 -16.03 17.12
C MET A 1 -2.77 -15.65 15.90
N ASP A 2 -2.82 -16.41 14.81
CA ASP A 2 -1.95 -16.24 13.63
C ASP A 2 -2.31 -15.04 12.73
N SER A 3 -3.54 -14.52 12.86
CA SER A 3 -4.06 -13.49 11.97
C SER A 3 -3.34 -12.14 12.07
N TYR A 4 -2.98 -11.75 13.29
CA TYR A 4 -2.24 -10.51 13.55
C TYR A 4 -0.74 -10.65 13.25
N TYR A 5 -0.22 -11.87 13.29
CA TYR A 5 1.18 -12.16 12.96
C TYR A 5 1.46 -11.92 11.47
N ASN A 6 0.61 -12.45 10.59
CA ASN A 6 0.73 -12.22 9.14
C ASN A 6 0.62 -10.73 8.79
N ALA A 7 -0.35 -10.03 9.37
CA ALA A 7 -0.49 -8.58 9.16
C ALA A 7 0.75 -7.79 9.60
N ALA A 8 1.38 -8.17 10.72
CA ALA A 8 2.61 -7.55 11.18
C ALA A 8 3.80 -7.84 10.25
N LEU A 9 3.92 -9.07 9.75
CA LEU A 9 4.95 -9.44 8.77
C LEU A 9 4.78 -8.68 7.45
N ILE A 10 3.56 -8.57 6.94
CA ILE A 10 3.24 -7.78 5.74
C ILE A 10 3.63 -6.32 5.94
N GLY A 11 3.21 -5.71 7.05
CA GLY A 11 3.54 -4.32 7.37
C GLY A 11 5.05 -4.09 7.45
N LYS A 12 5.80 -5.02 8.07
CA LYS A 12 7.27 -4.97 8.13
C LYS A 12 7.89 -5.11 6.73
N LYS A 13 7.39 -6.03 5.90
CA LYS A 13 7.88 -6.26 4.54
C LYS A 13 7.68 -5.02 3.66
N VAL A 14 6.47 -4.46 3.65
CA VAL A 14 6.16 -3.22 2.92
C VAL A 14 7.09 -2.08 3.35
N LYS A 15 7.24 -1.85 4.65
CA LYS A 15 8.13 -0.80 5.16
C LYS A 15 9.57 -0.99 4.70
N ASN A 16 10.10 -2.21 4.84
CA ASN A 16 11.47 -2.53 4.44
C ASN A 16 11.68 -2.36 2.93
N SER A 17 10.75 -2.81 2.10
CA SER A 17 10.82 -2.65 0.65
C SER A 17 10.75 -1.19 0.24
N ILE A 18 9.86 -0.39 0.84
CA ILE A 18 9.77 1.06 0.57
C ILE A 18 11.07 1.76 0.96
N SER A 19 11.63 1.49 2.14
CA SER A 19 12.91 2.06 2.56
C SER A 19 14.07 1.62 1.66
N GLY A 20 14.06 0.35 1.22
CA GLY A 20 15.09 -0.23 0.35
C GLY A 20 15.13 0.35 -1.06
N LEU A 21 14.04 0.98 -1.53
CA LEU A 21 14.03 1.68 -2.82
C LEU A 21 14.92 2.94 -2.83
N GLY A 22 15.15 3.57 -1.66
CA GLY A 22 16.06 4.70 -1.52
C GLY A 22 15.64 6.01 -2.21
N ILE A 23 14.43 6.07 -2.77
CA ILE A 23 13.92 7.23 -3.55
C ILE A 23 12.93 8.11 -2.79
N TYR A 24 12.42 7.65 -1.64
CA TYR A 24 11.43 8.36 -0.83
C TYR A 24 12.07 8.91 0.44
N SER A 25 11.77 10.16 0.80
CA SER A 25 12.16 10.74 2.09
C SER A 25 11.49 10.03 3.26
N ILE A 26 12.06 10.12 4.47
CA ILE A 26 11.50 9.48 5.67
C ILE A 26 10.04 9.90 5.92
N SER A 27 9.70 11.17 5.65
CA SER A 27 8.31 11.65 5.75
C SER A 27 7.42 10.92 4.75
N GLU A 28 7.79 10.92 3.47
CA GLU A 28 7.00 10.26 2.43
C GLU A 28 6.82 8.77 2.70
N GLN A 29 7.86 8.07 3.17
CA GLN A 29 7.76 6.66 3.56
C GLN A 29 6.67 6.47 4.64
N SER A 30 6.67 7.33 5.66
CA SER A 30 5.63 7.31 6.69
C SER A 30 4.24 7.67 6.16
N ASP A 31 4.17 8.51 5.13
CA ASP A 31 2.92 9.02 4.58
C ASP A 31 2.26 8.03 3.63
N ILE A 32 3.04 7.23 2.89
CA ILE A 32 2.52 6.29 1.87
C ILE A 32 2.41 4.83 2.35
N SER A 33 3.16 4.40 3.38
CA SER A 33 3.30 2.97 3.72
C SER A 33 1.97 2.24 3.95
N PHE A 34 1.03 2.88 4.63
CA PHE A 34 -0.31 2.30 4.86
C PHE A 34 -1.07 2.10 3.54
N TYR A 35 -1.05 3.11 2.67
CA TYR A 35 -1.74 3.07 1.38
C TYR A 35 -1.11 2.04 0.44
N VAL A 36 0.22 1.90 0.44
CA VAL A 36 0.91 0.85 -0.31
C VAL A 36 0.48 -0.53 0.16
N MET A 37 0.46 -0.76 1.48
CA MET A 37 -0.02 -2.02 2.04
C MET A 37 -1.48 -2.30 1.64
N TYR A 38 -2.34 -1.29 1.69
CA TYR A 38 -3.74 -1.40 1.29
C TYR A 38 -3.90 -1.75 -0.20
N VAL A 39 -3.22 -1.03 -1.09
CA VAL A 39 -3.27 -1.28 -2.55
C VAL A 39 -2.73 -2.66 -2.88
N CYS A 40 -1.60 -3.07 -2.30
CA CYS A 40 -1.10 -4.45 -2.47
C CYS A 40 -2.15 -5.46 -2.01
N SER A 41 -2.75 -5.28 -0.84
CA SER A 41 -3.79 -6.18 -0.31
C SER A 41 -4.98 -6.27 -1.25
N ALA A 42 -5.44 -5.14 -1.78
CA ALA A 42 -6.56 -5.07 -2.72
C ALA A 42 -6.27 -5.82 -4.03
N LYS A 43 -5.05 -5.66 -4.55
CA LYS A 43 -4.62 -6.31 -5.80
C LYS A 43 -4.35 -7.81 -5.61
N VAL A 44 -3.86 -8.23 -4.45
CA VAL A 44 -3.76 -9.67 -4.12
C VAL A 44 -5.16 -10.27 -3.99
N ALA A 45 -6.05 -9.62 -3.22
CA ALA A 45 -7.40 -10.12 -2.97
C ALA A 45 -8.35 -9.99 -4.17
N GLY A 46 -7.99 -9.23 -5.21
CA GLY A 46 -8.87 -8.85 -6.31
C GLY A 46 -10.11 -8.05 -5.85
N SER A 47 -10.00 -7.33 -4.74
CA SER A 47 -11.12 -6.64 -4.11
C SER A 47 -10.64 -5.47 -3.26
N VAL A 48 -11.28 -4.30 -3.39
CA VAL A 48 -10.99 -3.14 -2.54
C VAL A 48 -11.58 -3.26 -1.12
N ASP A 49 -12.51 -4.19 -0.90
CA ASP A 49 -13.06 -4.43 0.44
C ASP A 49 -12.04 -5.23 1.27
N ILE A 50 -11.06 -4.54 1.85
CA ILE A 50 -10.01 -5.15 2.67
C ILE A 50 -10.37 -5.02 4.16
N THR A 51 -10.74 -6.15 4.77
CA THR A 51 -10.97 -6.27 6.21
C THR A 51 -9.74 -6.86 6.89
N PRO A 52 -9.54 -6.64 8.21
CA PRO A 52 -8.47 -7.30 8.96
C PRO A 52 -8.47 -8.83 8.81
N LYS A 53 -9.66 -9.43 8.69
CA LYS A 53 -9.82 -10.86 8.43
C LYS A 53 -9.28 -11.25 7.05
N LYS A 54 -9.59 -10.49 5.99
CA LYS A 54 -9.02 -10.73 4.65
C LYS A 54 -7.51 -10.54 4.64
N LEU A 55 -7.00 -9.47 5.24
CA LEU A 55 -5.55 -9.25 5.36
C LEU A 55 -4.84 -10.41 6.06
N SER A 56 -5.46 -10.98 7.09
CA SER A 56 -4.86 -12.06 7.88
C SER A 56 -4.67 -13.39 7.17
N ILE A 57 -5.44 -13.62 6.10
CA ILE A 57 -5.38 -14.86 5.30
C ILE A 57 -4.55 -14.69 4.03
N ILE A 58 -4.08 -13.47 3.73
CA ILE A 58 -3.17 -13.22 2.61
C ILE A 58 -1.80 -13.81 2.96
N GLN A 59 -1.20 -14.49 1.99
CA GLN A 59 0.14 -15.04 2.11
C GLN A 59 1.18 -13.92 1.96
N VAL A 60 2.18 -13.91 2.84
CA VAL A 60 3.24 -12.87 2.87
C VAL A 60 4.08 -12.91 1.59
N GLU A 61 4.11 -14.06 0.93
CA GLU A 61 4.81 -14.35 -0.31
C GLU A 61 4.23 -13.57 -1.51
N GLU A 62 2.92 -13.29 -1.51
CA GLU A 62 2.24 -12.54 -2.58
C GLU A 62 2.65 -11.05 -2.59
N PHE A 63 3.16 -10.56 -1.46
CA PHE A 63 3.82 -9.25 -1.35
C PHE A 63 5.27 -9.32 -1.82
N THR A 64 5.48 -9.58 -3.12
CA THR A 64 6.83 -9.56 -3.71
C THR A 64 7.39 -8.14 -3.70
N GLU A 65 8.72 -8.00 -3.72
CA GLU A 65 9.37 -6.68 -3.78
C GLU A 65 8.92 -5.89 -5.02
N GLU A 66 8.72 -6.59 -6.15
CA GLU A 66 8.20 -6.00 -7.38
C GLU A 66 6.76 -5.48 -7.22
N ASN A 67 5.87 -6.28 -6.62
CA ASN A 67 4.48 -5.86 -6.38
C ASN A 67 4.42 -4.66 -5.43
N ILE A 68 5.24 -4.66 -4.37
CA ILE A 68 5.35 -3.54 -3.45
C ILE A 68 5.88 -2.31 -4.17
N LYS A 69 6.93 -2.45 -4.99
CA LYS A 69 7.49 -1.35 -5.78
C LYS A 69 6.44 -0.72 -6.70
N ARG A 70 5.74 -1.53 -7.51
CA ARG A 70 4.69 -1.04 -8.41
C ARG A 70 3.58 -0.29 -7.66
N CYS A 71 3.18 -0.79 -6.50
CA CYS A 71 2.18 -0.13 -5.67
C CYS A 71 2.73 1.15 -5.01
N ALA A 72 3.99 1.16 -4.61
CA ALA A 72 4.66 2.34 -4.05
C ALA A 72 4.77 3.46 -5.07
N GLU A 73 5.17 3.16 -6.30
CA GLU A 73 5.22 4.13 -7.41
C GLU A 73 3.83 4.73 -7.68
N TYR A 74 2.81 3.87 -7.81
CA TYR A 74 1.42 4.31 -8.00
C TYR A 74 0.91 5.21 -6.85
N VAL A 75 1.09 4.78 -5.60
CA VAL A 75 0.64 5.54 -4.43
C VAL A 75 1.40 6.85 -4.30
N HIS A 76 2.71 6.84 -4.54
CA HIS A 76 3.54 8.04 -4.47
C HIS A 76 3.16 9.05 -5.55
N GLU A 77 2.87 8.61 -6.78
CA GLU A 77 2.35 9.48 -7.84
C GLU A 77 1.04 10.17 -7.40
N LYS A 78 0.07 9.42 -6.86
CA LYS A 78 -1.18 10.00 -6.33
C LYS A 78 -0.90 10.96 -5.17
N TYR A 79 0.01 10.60 -4.27
CA TYR A 79 0.41 11.46 -3.17
C TYR A 79 1.03 12.78 -3.64
N GLN A 80 1.90 12.75 -4.66
CA GLN A 80 2.52 13.94 -5.25
C GLN A 80 1.51 14.82 -5.98
N THR A 81 0.57 14.23 -6.73
CA THR A 81 -0.49 15.00 -7.42
C THR A 81 -1.43 15.73 -6.46
N LEU A 82 -1.54 15.25 -5.21
CA LEU A 82 -2.26 15.92 -4.12
C LEU A 82 -1.41 16.93 -3.34
N GLY A 83 -0.22 17.29 -3.84
CA GLY A 83 0.65 18.32 -3.27
C GLY A 83 1.82 17.79 -2.44
N GLY A 84 1.98 16.46 -2.32
CA GLY A 84 3.21 15.84 -1.83
C GLY A 84 3.58 16.16 -0.38
N ASN A 85 2.62 16.62 0.44
CA ASN A 85 2.83 16.93 1.86
C ASN A 85 1.68 16.50 2.78
N ASN A 86 2.04 16.28 4.05
CA ASN A 86 1.17 15.72 5.09
C ASN A 86 -0.13 16.51 5.34
N THR A 87 -0.15 17.81 5.05
CA THR A 87 -1.27 18.69 5.40
C THR A 87 -2.40 18.64 4.37
N VAL A 88 -2.10 18.33 3.11
CA VAL A 88 -3.06 18.28 2.00
C VAL A 88 -3.37 16.85 1.55
N ALA A 89 -2.37 15.96 1.61
CA ALA A 89 -2.47 14.60 1.07
C ALA A 89 -3.00 13.54 2.07
N LYS A 90 -2.87 13.73 3.39
CA LYS A 90 -3.35 12.76 4.40
C LYS A 90 -4.81 12.91 4.84
N GLY A 91 -5.55 13.88 4.30
CA GLY A 91 -7.01 13.85 4.38
C GLY A 91 -7.58 12.59 3.69
N THR A 92 -8.89 12.41 3.66
CA THR A 92 -9.53 11.31 2.90
C THR A 92 -9.15 11.33 1.40
N ASN A 93 -8.65 12.47 0.90
CA ASN A 93 -8.22 12.68 -0.48
C ASN A 93 -7.36 11.57 -1.09
N LEU A 94 -6.33 11.04 -0.39
CA LEU A 94 -5.45 10.03 -1.00
C LEU A 94 -6.15 8.67 -1.13
N ILE A 95 -6.88 8.22 -0.10
CA ILE A 95 -7.63 6.97 -0.20
C ILE A 95 -8.76 7.10 -1.22
N ASP A 96 -9.45 8.25 -1.27
CA ASP A 96 -10.52 8.52 -2.23
C ASP A 96 -9.99 8.52 -3.66
N ALA A 97 -8.85 9.19 -3.91
CA ALA A 97 -8.19 9.18 -5.21
C ALA A 97 -7.74 7.78 -5.63
N ILE A 98 -7.27 6.97 -4.68
CA ILE A 98 -6.87 5.59 -4.93
C ILE A 98 -8.09 4.72 -5.31
N LEU A 99 -9.20 4.85 -4.57
CA LEU A 99 -10.42 4.04 -4.77
C LEU A 99 -11.14 4.35 -6.09
N GLN A 100 -10.97 5.55 -6.62
CA GLN A 100 -11.56 5.96 -7.90
C GLN A 100 -10.79 5.44 -9.12
N ASP A 101 -9.52 5.04 -8.95
CA ASP A 101 -8.66 4.59 -10.05
C ASP A 101 -8.89 3.12 -10.44
N GLU A 102 -8.68 2.79 -11.71
CA GLU A 102 -8.77 1.41 -12.22
C GLU A 102 -7.59 0.54 -11.79
N PHE A 103 -6.45 1.14 -11.44
CA PHE A 103 -5.25 0.42 -11.01
C PHE A 103 -5.53 -0.51 -9.82
N ILE A 104 -6.29 -0.05 -8.82
CA ILE A 104 -6.57 -0.83 -7.61
C ILE A 104 -7.61 -1.93 -7.84
N LYS A 105 -8.49 -1.76 -8.83
CA LYS A 105 -9.62 -2.69 -9.09
C LYS A 105 -9.17 -3.98 -9.79
N LYS A 106 -8.01 -3.97 -10.44
CA LYS A 106 -7.45 -5.13 -11.15
C LYS A 106 -6.48 -5.87 -10.25
N SER A 107 -6.59 -7.20 -10.17
CA SER A 107 -5.59 -8.04 -9.50
C SER A 107 -4.20 -7.89 -10.14
N PHE A 108 -3.16 -8.35 -9.45
CA PHE A 108 -1.87 -8.54 -10.10
C PHE A 108 -2.02 -9.51 -11.28
N SER A 109 -1.47 -9.11 -12.43
CA SER A 109 -1.39 -9.90 -13.67
C SER A 109 -0.10 -10.71 -13.72
#